data_AF-A0A7W1KL77-F1
#
_entry.id   AF-A0A7W1KL77-F1
#
_cell.length_a   1.000
_cell.length_b   1.000
_cell.length_c   1.000
_cell.angle_alpha   90.00
_cell.angle_beta   90.00
_cell.angle_gamma   90.00
#
_symmetry.space_group_name_H-M   'P 1'
#
loop_
_entity.id
_entity.type
_entity.pdbx_description
1 polymer ?
#
loop_
_entity_poly.entity_id
_entity_poly.type
_entity_poly.pdbx_seq_one_letter_code
_entity_poly.pdbx_strand_id
1 'polypeptide(L)'
;LQDNLERLNRMTDQDGRPLRVVTLPMPRPLHYDGQRLPASYANFYIANGIVLLPTYDPDPDEQARATLQSLFPTREVIGIDCTDLVWGLGAFHCVTQQWPSTAGQRGSGAAGK
;
A
#
# COMPACT_ATOMS: atom_id res chain seq x y z
N LEU A 1 11.96 -12.52 -3.92
CA LEU A 1 11.67 -11.17 -4.45
C LEU A 1 12.86 -10.53 -5.16
N GLN A 2 14.09 -11.03 -4.99
CA GLN A 2 15.31 -10.45 -5.57
C GLN A 2 15.28 -10.33 -7.11
N ASP A 3 14.79 -11.36 -7.82
CA ASP A 3 14.67 -11.32 -9.29
C ASP A 3 13.78 -10.16 -9.79
N ASN A 4 12.61 -9.97 -9.18
CA ASN A 4 11.71 -8.86 -9.54
C ASN A 4 12.34 -7.50 -9.24
N LEU A 5 13.08 -7.36 -8.14
CA LEU A 5 13.79 -6.13 -7.82
C LEU A 5 14.86 -5.80 -8.87
N GLU A 6 15.65 -6.80 -9.27
CA GLU A 6 16.65 -6.65 -10.33
C GLU A 6 16.03 -6.28 -11.67
N ARG A 7 14.88 -6.86 -12.00
CA ARG A 7 14.11 -6.51 -13.20
C ARG A 7 13.64 -5.06 -13.15
N LEU A 8 13.03 -4.62 -12.05
CA LEU A 8 12.58 -3.24 -11.87
C LEU A 8 13.72 -2.23 -11.99
N ASN A 9 14.90 -2.53 -11.44
CA ASN A 9 16.08 -1.67 -11.53
C ASN A 9 16.63 -1.51 -12.96
N ARG A 10 16.23 -2.38 -13.90
CA ARG A 10 16.59 -2.31 -15.32
C ARG A 10 15.47 -1.78 -16.22
N MET A 11 14.28 -1.50 -15.65
CA MET A 11 13.13 -1.01 -16.41
C MET A 11 13.16 0.51 -16.57
N THR A 12 12.52 0.97 -17.64
CA THR A 12 12.28 2.39 -17.92
C THR A 12 10.79 2.66 -18.11
N ASP A 13 10.36 3.90 -17.91
CA ASP A 13 9.03 4.38 -18.26
C ASP A 13 8.86 4.54 -19.79
N GLN A 14 7.69 5.03 -20.23
CA GLN A 14 7.38 5.23 -21.64
C GLN A 14 8.23 6.32 -22.32
N ASP A 15 8.88 7.19 -21.54
CA ASP A 15 9.77 8.24 -22.03
C ASP A 15 11.25 7.77 -22.03
N GLY A 16 11.50 6.50 -21.68
CA GLY A 16 12.85 5.92 -21.57
C GLY A 16 13.61 6.30 -20.31
N ARG A 17 12.95 6.91 -19.31
CA ARG A 17 13.60 7.26 -18.03
C ARG A 17 13.63 6.05 -17.10
N PRO A 18 14.73 5.80 -16.36
CA PRO A 18 14.80 4.69 -15.42
C PRO A 18 13.76 4.84 -14.29
N LEU A 19 13.15 3.73 -13.88
CA LEU A 19 12.18 3.76 -12.77
C LEU A 19 12.87 4.12 -11.44
N ARG A 20 12.23 4.98 -10.65
CA ARG A 20 12.60 5.19 -9.24
C ARG A 20 12.06 4.03 -8.41
N VAL A 21 12.93 3.11 -8.02
CA VAL A 21 12.57 1.95 -7.20
C VAL A 21 12.80 2.25 -5.72
N VAL A 22 11.75 2.11 -4.90
CA VAL A 22 11.82 2.22 -3.45
C VAL A 22 11.34 0.90 -2.86
N THR A 23 12.12 0.31 -1.96
CA THR A 23 11.80 -0.99 -1.36
C THR A 23 10.93 -0.84 -0.12
N LEU A 24 10.03 -1.81 0.09
CA LEU A 24 9.32 -1.99 1.35
C LEU A 24 9.85 -3.25 2.05
N PRO A 25 9.82 -3.30 3.39
CA PRO A 25 10.12 -4.52 4.12
C PRO A 25 9.08 -5.60 3.81
N MET A 26 9.41 -6.85 4.16
CA MET A 26 8.42 -7.93 4.21
C MET A 26 7.93 -8.09 5.65
N PRO A 27 6.63 -8.32 5.89
CA PRO A 27 6.14 -8.76 7.19
C PRO A 27 6.83 -10.07 7.61
N ARG A 28 6.92 -10.34 8.92
CA ARG A 28 7.30 -11.68 9.37
C ARG A 28 6.30 -12.72 8.85
N PRO A 29 6.71 -13.98 8.60
CA PRO A 29 5.80 -15.01 8.09
C PRO A 29 4.63 -15.27 9.03
N LEU A 30 3.40 -14.99 8.58
CA LEU A 30 2.18 -15.37 9.27
C LEU A 30 1.69 -16.74 8.76
N HIS A 31 1.21 -17.56 9.70
CA HIS A 31 0.63 -18.87 9.40
C HIS A 31 -0.69 -19.03 10.14
N TYR A 32 -1.65 -19.69 9.48
CA TYR A 32 -2.92 -20.07 10.05
C TYR A 32 -3.30 -21.46 9.52
N ASP A 33 -3.78 -22.36 10.37
CA ASP A 33 -4.10 -23.76 10.03
C ASP A 33 -3.00 -24.48 9.20
N GLY A 34 -1.73 -24.24 9.56
CA GLY A 34 -0.57 -24.83 8.87
C GLY A 34 -0.28 -24.25 7.48
N GLN A 35 -1.03 -23.24 7.04
CA GLN A 35 -0.85 -22.56 5.76
C GLN A 35 -0.17 -21.21 5.95
N ARG A 36 0.78 -20.88 5.06
CA ARG A 36 1.44 -19.58 5.05
C ARG A 36 0.52 -18.54 4.41
N LEU A 37 0.24 -17.46 5.12
CA LEU A 37 -0.63 -16.38 4.64
C LEU A 37 0.15 -15.40 3.75
N PRO A 38 -0.48 -14.82 2.72
CA PRO A 38 0.16 -13.94 1.76
C PRO A 38 0.27 -12.48 2.26
N ALA A 39 0.72 -12.28 3.51
CA ALA A 39 0.89 -10.94 4.09
C ALA A 39 1.91 -10.10 3.32
N SER A 40 1.52 -8.87 2.99
CA SER A 40 2.35 -7.94 2.23
C SER A 40 1.94 -6.49 2.50
N TYR A 41 2.93 -5.63 2.80
CA TYR A 41 2.74 -4.19 2.89
C TYR A 41 2.45 -3.55 1.53
N ALA A 42 2.82 -4.19 0.41
CA ALA A 42 2.54 -3.69 -0.93
C ALA A 42 1.04 -3.75 -1.31
N ASN A 43 0.20 -4.37 -0.47
CA ASN A 43 -1.25 -4.41 -0.66
C ASN A 43 -1.98 -3.21 -0.03
N PHE A 44 -1.31 -2.05 0.05
CA PHE A 44 -1.87 -0.79 0.54
C PHE A 44 -2.88 -0.19 -0.45
N TYR A 45 -3.73 0.71 0.05
CA TYR A 45 -4.70 1.45 -0.77
C TYR A 45 -4.46 2.96 -0.68
N ILE A 46 -4.39 3.65 -1.82
CA ILE A 46 -4.25 5.10 -1.89
C ILE A 46 -5.64 5.72 -2.10
N ALA A 47 -6.10 6.47 -1.11
CA ALA A 47 -7.31 7.30 -1.21
C ALA A 47 -6.95 8.77 -1.49
N ASN A 48 -7.97 9.64 -1.47
CA ASN A 48 -7.79 11.06 -1.77
C ASN A 48 -6.80 11.74 -0.82
N GLY A 49 -6.99 11.60 0.50
CA GLY A 49 -6.17 12.24 1.53
C GLY A 49 -5.38 11.28 2.43
N ILE A 50 -5.55 9.97 2.26
CA ILE A 50 -4.95 8.96 3.12
C ILE A 50 -4.37 7.80 2.30
N VAL A 51 -3.47 7.04 2.92
CA VAL A 51 -2.99 5.73 2.45
C VAL A 51 -3.29 4.72 3.54
N LEU A 52 -4.10 3.70 3.23
CA LEU A 52 -4.38 2.59 4.14
C LEU A 52 -3.28 1.54 4.00
N LEU A 53 -2.52 1.34 5.06
CA LEU A 53 -1.43 0.37 5.13
C LEU A 53 -1.91 -0.86 5.92
N PRO A 54 -1.92 -2.08 5.34
CA PRO A 54 -2.15 -3.27 6.14
C PRO A 54 -1.00 -3.46 7.13
N THR A 55 -1.32 -3.73 8.38
CA THR A 55 -0.34 -3.99 9.45
C THR A 55 -0.48 -5.41 10.00
N TYR A 56 0.63 -5.97 10.48
CA TYR A 56 0.70 -7.35 10.98
C TYR A 56 1.66 -7.49 12.16
N ASP A 57 2.72 -6.66 12.20
CA ASP A 57 3.75 -6.75 13.21
C ASP A 57 4.53 -5.44 13.48
N PRO A 58 4.74 -5.02 14.74
CA PRO A 58 5.14 -3.62 15.04
C PRO A 58 6.41 -3.09 14.35
N ASP A 59 7.51 -3.86 14.30
CA ASP A 59 8.78 -3.31 13.79
C ASP A 59 8.78 -3.14 12.25
N PRO A 60 8.39 -4.14 11.45
CA PRO A 60 8.24 -3.95 10.00
C PRO A 60 7.07 -3.04 9.61
N ASP A 61 5.99 -3.00 10.39
CA ASP A 61 4.86 -2.08 10.19
C ASP A 61 5.35 -0.62 10.17
N GLU A 62 6.13 -0.23 11.18
CA GLU A 62 6.62 1.16 11.30
C GLU A 62 7.58 1.53 10.17
N GLN A 63 8.44 0.60 9.74
CA GLN A 63 9.34 0.82 8.60
C GLN A 63 8.56 1.01 7.29
N ALA A 64 7.51 0.21 7.07
CA ALA A 64 6.64 0.35 5.91
C ALA A 64 5.87 1.69 5.96
N ARG A 65 5.32 2.04 7.13
CA ARG A 65 4.61 3.30 7.36
C ARG A 65 5.50 4.51 7.09
N ALA A 66 6.71 4.54 7.66
CA ALA A 66 7.65 5.64 7.46
C ALA A 66 8.06 5.79 5.99
N THR A 67 8.30 4.66 5.31
CA THR A 67 8.63 4.66 3.87
C THR A 67 7.49 5.27 3.05
N LEU A 68 6.26 4.78 3.24
CA LEU A 68 5.08 5.30 2.52
C LEU A 68 4.81 6.76 2.85
N GLN A 69 4.98 7.16 4.12
CA GLN A 69 4.74 8.54 4.54
C GLN A 69 5.69 9.52 3.86
N SER A 70 6.95 9.11 3.64
CA SER A 70 7.93 9.90 2.89
C SER A 70 7.58 10.04 1.40
N LEU A 71 6.88 9.06 0.83
CA LEU A 71 6.47 9.04 -0.57
C LEU A 71 5.16 9.79 -0.81
N PHE A 72 4.28 9.86 0.18
CA PHE A 72 3.00 10.54 0.13
C PHE A 72 2.94 11.69 1.16
N PRO A 73 3.75 12.76 1.01
CA PRO A 73 3.86 13.81 2.02
C PRO A 73 2.57 14.61 2.24
N THR A 74 1.62 14.54 1.31
CA THR A 74 0.31 15.21 1.39
C THR A 74 -0.81 14.29 1.85
N ARG A 75 -0.51 13.03 2.18
CA ARG A 75 -1.49 12.05 2.68
C ARG A 75 -1.05 11.51 4.03
N GLU A 76 -2.02 11.21 4.87
CA GLU A 76 -1.78 10.49 6.12
C GLU A 76 -1.69 8.98 5.85
N VAL A 77 -0.63 8.33 6.31
CA VAL A 77 -0.52 6.87 6.24
C VAL A 77 -1.11 6.24 7.51
N ILE A 78 -2.24 5.58 7.36
CA ILE A 78 -2.99 4.96 8.45
C ILE A 78 -2.78 3.45 8.40
N GLY A 79 -2.14 2.91 9.45
CA GLY A 79 -2.01 1.47 9.66
C GLY A 79 -3.27 0.88 10.26
N ILE A 80 -3.74 -0.24 9.71
CA ILE A 80 -4.88 -1.00 10.25
C ILE A 80 -4.50 -2.49 10.28
N ASP A 81 -4.76 -3.16 11.40
CA ASP A 81 -4.43 -4.58 11.56
C ASP A 81 -5.22 -5.42 10.56
N CYS A 82 -4.50 -6.17 9.74
CA CYS A 82 -5.03 -7.03 8.68
C CYS A 82 -4.79 -8.51 8.96
N THR A 83 -4.41 -8.88 10.19
CA THR A 83 -4.11 -10.27 10.56
C THR A 83 -5.28 -11.22 10.27
N ASP A 84 -6.51 -10.80 10.57
CA ASP A 84 -7.70 -11.59 10.24
C ASP A 84 -8.07 -11.50 8.76
N LEU A 85 -7.91 -10.32 8.14
CA LEU A 85 -8.26 -10.11 6.74
C LEU A 85 -7.38 -10.96 5.80
N VAL A 86 -6.10 -11.07 6.10
CA VAL A 86 -5.13 -11.81 5.28
C VAL A 86 -5.35 -13.32 5.31
N TRP A 87 -6.12 -13.83 6.27
CA TRP A 87 -6.62 -15.21 6.22
C TRP A 87 -7.50 -15.45 4.98
N GLY A 88 -8.26 -14.44 4.54
CA GLY A 88 -8.98 -14.42 3.26
C GLY A 88 -8.08 -14.30 2.02
N LEU A 89 -6.75 -14.42 2.19
CA LEU A 89 -5.72 -14.39 1.14
C LEU A 89 -5.55 -13.03 0.43
N GLY A 90 -5.94 -11.93 1.08
CA GLY A 90 -5.77 -10.57 0.57
C GLY A 90 -5.84 -9.51 1.66
N ALA A 91 -5.60 -8.24 1.31
CA ALA A 91 -5.76 -7.11 2.23
C ALA A 91 -6.46 -5.94 1.52
N PHE A 92 -6.15 -4.68 1.86
CA PHE A 92 -6.91 -3.51 1.40
C PHE A 92 -7.04 -3.38 -0.10
N HIS A 93 -5.94 -3.45 -0.85
CA HIS A 93 -5.98 -3.30 -2.29
C HIS A 93 -6.91 -4.33 -2.96
N CYS A 94 -7.00 -5.54 -2.40
CA CYS A 94 -7.85 -6.61 -2.93
C CYS A 94 -9.35 -6.38 -2.74
N VAL A 95 -9.76 -5.61 -1.72
CA VAL A 95 -11.17 -5.43 -1.33
C VAL A 95 -11.71 -4.03 -1.62
N THR A 96 -10.88 -3.17 -2.22
CA THR A 96 -11.22 -1.79 -2.59
C THR A 96 -11.25 -1.60 -4.10
N GLN A 97 -12.13 -0.72 -4.58
CA GLN A 97 -12.15 -0.28 -5.98
C GLN A 97 -12.29 1.24 -6.03
N GLN A 98 -11.25 1.94 -6.48
CA GLN A 98 -11.32 3.39 -6.67
C GLN A 98 -12.18 3.75 -7.88
N TRP A 99 -13.00 4.80 -7.71
CA TRP A 99 -13.73 5.44 -8.78
C TRP A 99 -13.19 6.86 -8.95
N PRO A 100 -12.55 7.17 -10.09
CA PRO A 100 -11.98 8.50 -10.31
C PRO A 100 -13.09 9.53 -10.43
N SER A 101 -12.88 10.71 -9.84
CA SER A 101 -13.73 11.87 -10.12
C SER A 101 -13.59 12.23 -11.59
N THR A 102 -14.72 12.40 -12.29
CA THR A 102 -14.69 13.04 -13.60
C THR A 102 -14.32 14.51 -13.42
N ALA A 103 -13.53 15.06 -14.35
CA ALA A 103 -13.15 16.46 -14.33
C ALA A 103 -14.41 17.32 -14.50
N GLY A 104 -14.98 17.79 -13.39
CA GLY A 104 -16.26 18.52 -13.34
C GLY A 104 -16.99 18.43 -12.00
N GLN A 105 -16.76 17.38 -11.21
CA GLN A 105 -17.31 17.27 -9.86
C GLN A 105 -16.35 17.87 -8.81
N ARG A 106 -16.02 19.16 -8.91
CA ARG A 106 -15.75 19.93 -7.69
C ARG A 106 -17.09 20.49 -7.22
N GLY A 107 -17.91 19.59 -6.69
CA GLY A 107 -19.13 19.96 -6.00
C GLY A 107 -18.79 20.69 -4.71
N SER A 108 -19.17 21.95 -4.65
CA SER A 108 -19.44 22.71 -3.43
C SER A 108 -20.26 21.88 -2.42
N GLY A 109 -19.71 21.63 -1.23
CA GLY A 109 -20.41 21.05 -0.08
C GLY A 109 -19.42 20.32 0.83
N ALA A 110 -19.16 20.71 2.08
CA ALA A 110 -19.93 21.52 3.00
C ALA A 110 -19.01 22.41 3.87
N ALA A 111 -19.36 23.69 3.95
CA ALA A 111 -19.20 24.47 5.17
C ALA A 111 -20.43 24.18 6.06
N GLY A 112 -20.20 23.95 7.36
CA GLY A 112 -21.22 23.73 8.41
C GLY A 112 -21.17 22.29 8.94
N LYS A 113 -20.91 22.03 10.23
CA LYS A 113 -20.99 22.83 11.45
C LYS A 113 -19.66 22.86 12.21
#